data_AF-A0A816QME1-F1
#
_entry.id   AF-A0A816QME1-F1
#
_cell.length_a   1.000
_cell.length_b   1.000
_cell.length_c   1.000
_cell.angle_alpha   90.00
_cell.angle_beta   90.00
_cell.angle_gamma   90.00
#
_symmetry.space_group_name_H-M   'P 1'
#
loop_
_entity.id
_entity.type
_entity.pdbx_description
1 polymer ?
#
loop_
_entity_poly.entity_id
_entity_poly.type
_entity_poly.pdbx_seq_one_letter_code
_entity_poly.pdbx_strand_id
1 'polypeptide(L)'
;MTTSTNRYCCIKDCKIRPTTTCLGCSEVLYCGPHHKQHRDDLHAELLQVADNCNQFLEEIKVLIHNPQKHALMKNIDEWETQSIAKIRQMAKESREEVLPYVKNFIPRVETKLASLNAEVRQNLDDCDFMDTDIENSTKELQRLKAILNDPPDFTVQQDPTEFINKIYLKVEDIKKKSPSLSVGDIAKEIGLRWKNVSDDVKKRYEQKAAVEIQKYEVRLAEYKKSGGVSSARGDKAAAKASESKIPASKSKSSDENSDDDDDEDSDEDEGRIN
;
A
#
# COMPACT_ATOMS: atom_id res chain seq x y z
N MET A 1 60.94 20.34 57.39
CA MET A 1 59.74 19.66 57.91
C MET A 1 59.08 18.90 56.77
N THR A 2 58.76 17.65 57.06
CA THR A 2 58.24 16.54 56.25
C THR A 2 56.99 16.86 55.40
N THR A 3 57.09 16.59 54.09
CA THR A 3 56.35 15.58 53.28
C THR A 3 54.97 15.95 52.74
N SER A 4 54.97 16.27 51.44
CA SER A 4 54.16 15.64 50.38
C SER A 4 52.69 15.32 50.69
N THR A 5 51.80 16.24 50.32
CA THR A 5 50.36 16.01 50.17
C THR A 5 50.08 15.07 49.00
N ASN A 6 50.24 13.76 49.23
CA ASN A 6 49.89 12.73 48.26
C ASN A 6 48.36 12.54 48.25
N ARG A 7 47.65 13.39 47.50
CA ARG A 7 46.22 13.21 47.23
C ARG A 7 46.06 12.24 46.06
N TYR A 8 45.80 10.98 46.37
CA TYR A 8 45.41 9.97 45.39
C TYR A 8 43.98 10.25 44.92
N CYS A 9 43.82 10.78 43.70
CA CYS A 9 42.51 11.02 43.08
C CYS A 9 42.16 9.87 42.13
N CYS A 10 41.64 8.77 42.66
CA CYS A 10 40.86 7.82 41.86
C CYS A 10 39.44 8.40 41.66
N ILE A 11 38.79 8.17 40.52
CA ILE A 11 37.42 8.68 40.26
C ILE A 11 36.35 8.29 41.30
N LYS A 12 36.57 7.23 42.08
CA LYS A 12 35.69 6.81 43.18
C LYS A 12 36.18 7.31 44.56
N ASP A 13 37.03 8.33 44.60
CA ASP A 13 37.63 8.95 45.80
C ASP A 13 38.19 7.95 46.82
N CYS A 14 38.74 6.84 46.32
CA CYS A 14 39.36 5.84 47.17
C CYS A 14 40.80 6.20 47.51
N LYS A 15 41.28 5.81 48.70
CA LYS A 15 42.64 6.09 49.20
C LYS A 15 43.76 5.32 48.46
N ILE A 16 43.48 4.74 47.28
CA ILE A 16 44.40 3.92 46.49
C ILE A 16 44.95 4.75 45.34
N ARG A 17 46.27 4.65 45.11
CA ARG A 17 46.94 5.32 43.99
C ARG A 17 46.35 4.86 42.65
N PRO A 18 45.88 5.77 41.78
CA PRO A 18 45.49 5.39 40.44
C PRO A 18 46.70 5.04 39.59
N THR A 19 46.55 4.05 38.72
CA THR A 19 47.64 3.49 37.89
C THR A 19 47.24 3.32 36.42
N THR A 20 45.95 3.39 36.09
CA THR A 20 45.44 3.10 34.76
C THR A 20 44.40 4.10 34.32
N THR A 21 44.35 4.37 33.02
CA THR A 21 43.37 5.25 32.36
C THR A 21 42.61 4.48 31.29
N CYS A 22 41.33 4.81 31.10
CA CYS A 22 40.55 4.31 29.96
C CYS A 22 40.52 5.39 28.87
N LEU A 23 41.04 5.10 27.68
CA LEU A 23 41.10 6.05 26.55
C LEU A 23 39.70 6.52 26.10
N GLY A 24 38.67 5.68 26.28
CA GLY A 24 37.29 6.01 25.92
C GLY A 24 36.54 6.84 26.98
N CYS A 25 37.07 6.95 28.19
CA CYS A 25 36.50 7.76 29.27
C CYS A 25 37.46 8.92 29.55
N SER A 26 37.31 9.99 28.76
CA SER A 26 38.15 11.20 28.74
C SER A 26 38.88 11.48 30.05
N GLU A 27 40.17 11.11 30.09
CA GLU A 27 41.18 11.40 31.13
C GLU A 27 40.84 11.03 32.58
N VAL A 28 40.10 9.94 32.79
CA VAL A 28 39.84 9.44 34.14
C VAL A 28 40.93 8.48 34.61
N LEU A 29 41.52 8.78 35.78
CA LEU A 29 42.47 7.94 36.48
C LEU A 29 41.76 6.95 37.43
N TYR A 30 42.00 5.66 37.22
CA TYR A 30 41.46 4.57 38.02
C TYR A 30 42.58 3.88 38.83
N CYS A 31 42.24 3.45 40.05
CA CYS A 31 43.03 2.41 40.71
C CYS A 31 42.70 1.03 40.12
N GLY A 32 43.61 0.06 40.25
CA GLY A 32 43.45 -1.27 39.67
C GLY A 32 42.07 -1.93 39.89
N PRO A 33 41.54 -1.97 41.14
CA PRO A 33 40.21 -2.52 41.41
C PRO A 33 39.06 -1.78 40.71
N HIS A 34 39.07 -0.44 40.70
CA HIS A 34 38.00 0.34 40.06
C HIS A 34 38.09 0.32 38.54
N HIS A 35 39.29 0.19 37.98
CA HIS A 35 39.46 -0.04 36.55
C HIS A 35 38.91 -1.41 36.14
N LYS A 36 39.13 -2.44 36.96
CA LYS A 36 38.55 -3.77 36.74
C LYS A 36 37.03 -3.71 36.80
N GLN A 37 36.44 -3.10 37.83
CA GLN A 37 34.99 -2.93 37.93
C GLN A 37 34.44 -2.21 36.70
N HIS A 38 35.07 -1.11 36.28
CA HIS A 38 34.65 -0.39 35.07
C HIS A 38 34.70 -1.27 33.81
N ARG A 39 35.73 -2.11 33.66
CA ARG A 39 35.82 -3.09 32.55
C ARG A 39 34.77 -4.18 32.65
N ASP A 40 34.46 -4.64 33.86
CA ASP A 40 33.42 -5.64 34.11
C ASP A 40 32.03 -5.05 33.79
N ASP A 41 31.79 -3.78 34.12
CA ASP A 41 30.57 -3.04 33.77
C ASP A 41 30.42 -2.92 32.23
N LEU A 42 31.48 -2.49 31.52
CA LEU A 42 31.48 -2.43 30.05
C LEU A 42 31.28 -3.80 29.39
N HIS A 43 31.84 -4.86 29.99
CA HIS A 43 31.63 -6.22 29.52
C HIS A 43 30.17 -6.64 29.70
N ALA A 44 29.54 -6.30 30.82
CA ALA A 44 28.11 -6.55 31.03
C ALA A 44 27.24 -5.79 30.01
N GLU A 45 27.55 -4.53 29.71
CA GLU A 45 26.88 -3.78 28.64
C GLU A 45 27.06 -4.46 27.26
N LEU A 46 28.25 -4.94 26.96
CA LEU A 46 28.51 -5.65 25.69
C LEU A 46 27.76 -6.99 25.61
N LEU A 47 27.65 -7.73 26.71
CA LEU A 47 26.81 -8.92 26.79
C LEU A 47 25.34 -8.59 26.52
N GLN A 48 24.85 -7.48 27.08
CA GLN A 48 23.48 -7.03 26.81
C GLN A 48 23.28 -6.68 25.31
N VAL A 49 24.26 -6.07 24.66
CA VAL A 49 24.22 -5.83 23.21
C VAL A 49 24.19 -7.15 22.44
N ALA A 50 25.01 -8.14 22.84
CA ALA A 50 25.02 -9.45 22.21
C ALA A 50 23.67 -10.18 22.36
N ASP A 51 23.05 -10.10 23.53
CA ASP A 51 21.71 -10.65 23.79
C ASP A 51 20.65 -9.95 22.94
N ASN A 52 20.69 -8.62 22.83
CA ASN A 52 19.80 -7.85 21.96
C ASN A 52 19.98 -8.25 20.48
N CYS A 53 21.22 -8.45 20.03
CA CYS A 53 21.50 -8.92 18.67
C CYS A 53 20.90 -10.31 18.43
N ASN A 54 21.07 -11.24 19.37
CA ASN A 54 20.49 -12.58 19.27
C ASN A 54 18.97 -12.53 19.24
N GLN A 55 18.34 -11.72 20.09
CA GLN A 55 16.90 -11.51 20.09
C GLN A 55 16.40 -10.99 18.73
N PHE A 56 17.08 -9.98 18.18
CA PHE A 56 16.72 -9.44 16.87
C PHE A 56 16.91 -10.44 15.72
N LEU A 57 17.94 -11.29 15.79
CA LEU A 57 18.13 -12.37 14.83
C LEU A 57 16.98 -13.38 14.88
N GLU A 58 16.47 -13.71 16.07
CA GLU A 58 15.29 -14.57 16.21
C GLU A 58 14.03 -13.92 15.63
N GLU A 59 13.84 -12.61 15.85
CA GLU A 59 12.75 -11.85 15.22
C GLU A 59 12.82 -11.90 13.68
N ILE A 60 14.02 -11.70 13.11
CA ILE A 60 14.25 -11.83 11.66
C ILE A 60 13.94 -13.25 11.18
N LYS A 61 14.39 -14.29 11.89
CA LYS A 61 14.09 -15.68 11.52
C LYS A 61 12.58 -15.92 11.49
N VAL A 62 11.83 -15.40 12.46
CA VAL A 62 10.36 -15.50 12.46
C VAL A 62 9.76 -14.82 11.21
N LEU A 63 10.27 -13.65 10.83
CA LEU A 63 9.81 -12.93 9.64
C LEU A 63 10.18 -13.63 8.33
N ILE A 64 11.35 -14.29 8.25
CA ILE A 64 11.76 -15.09 7.09
C ILE A 64 10.80 -16.27 6.88
N HIS A 65 10.45 -16.99 7.95
CA HIS A 65 9.54 -18.13 7.86
C HIS A 65 8.07 -17.72 7.72
N ASN A 66 7.71 -16.54 8.25
CA ASN A 66 6.35 -16.02 8.18
C ASN A 66 6.34 -14.50 7.90
N PRO A 67 6.46 -14.10 6.62
CA PRO A 67 6.45 -12.69 6.22
C PRO A 67 5.14 -11.96 6.57
N GLN A 68 4.03 -12.69 6.76
CA GLN A 68 2.73 -12.11 7.11
C GLN A 68 2.68 -11.56 8.54
N LYS A 69 3.62 -11.96 9.41
CA LYS A 69 3.74 -11.37 10.75
C LYS A 69 4.37 -9.98 10.75
N HIS A 70 4.85 -9.51 9.60
CA HIS A 70 5.47 -8.20 9.50
C HIS A 70 4.49 -7.08 9.87
N ALA A 71 4.98 -6.02 10.53
CA ALA A 71 4.15 -4.91 11.00
C ALA A 71 3.32 -4.24 9.89
N LEU A 72 3.87 -4.14 8.67
CA LEU A 72 3.13 -3.61 7.52
C LEU A 72 1.92 -4.48 7.14
N MET A 73 2.04 -5.81 7.25
CA MET A 73 0.92 -6.71 6.97
C MET A 73 -0.15 -6.56 8.04
N LYS A 74 0.26 -6.49 9.31
CA LYS A 74 -0.68 -6.19 10.42
C LYS A 74 -1.45 -4.88 10.20
N ASN A 75 -0.81 -3.83 9.69
CA ASN A 75 -1.49 -2.57 9.38
C ASN A 75 -2.53 -2.73 8.25
N ILE A 76 -2.23 -3.57 7.25
CA ILE A 76 -3.17 -3.88 6.17
C ILE A 76 -4.36 -4.68 6.73
N ASP A 77 -4.10 -5.71 7.55
CA ASP A 77 -5.12 -6.54 8.18
C ASP A 77 -6.04 -5.70 9.09
N GLU A 78 -5.46 -4.75 9.83
CA GLU A 78 -6.21 -3.82 10.67
C GLU A 78 -7.10 -2.90 9.83
N TRP A 79 -6.57 -2.31 8.75
CA TRP A 79 -7.35 -1.51 7.82
C TRP A 79 -8.48 -2.33 7.17
N GLU A 80 -8.21 -3.58 6.77
CA GLU A 80 -9.21 -4.48 6.20
C GLU A 80 -10.35 -4.73 7.19
N THR A 81 -9.99 -5.10 8.43
CA THR A 81 -10.94 -5.39 9.50
C THR A 81 -11.81 -4.17 9.79
N GLN A 82 -11.20 -2.99 9.93
CA GLN A 82 -11.91 -1.73 10.19
C GLN A 82 -12.83 -1.33 9.03
N SER A 83 -12.38 -1.52 7.79
CA SER A 83 -13.16 -1.19 6.60
C SER A 83 -14.38 -2.10 6.46
N ILE A 84 -14.22 -3.41 6.64
CA ILE A 84 -15.34 -4.37 6.64
C ILE A 84 -16.32 -4.06 7.76
N ALA A 85 -15.84 -3.71 8.95
CA ALA A 85 -16.70 -3.35 10.08
C ALA A 85 -17.59 -2.15 9.74
N LYS A 86 -17.03 -1.11 9.11
CA LYS A 86 -17.80 0.07 8.66
C LYS A 86 -18.87 -0.29 7.63
N ILE A 87 -18.55 -1.11 6.63
CA ILE A 87 -19.54 -1.58 5.63
C ILE A 87 -20.69 -2.30 6.34
N ARG A 88 -20.36 -3.22 7.26
CA ARG A 88 -21.36 -4.00 7.98
C ARG A 88 -22.26 -3.13 8.86
N GLN A 89 -21.66 -2.15 9.53
CA GLN A 89 -22.40 -1.20 10.37
C GLN A 89 -23.38 -0.37 9.53
N MET A 90 -22.91 0.20 8.41
CA MET A 90 -23.80 0.97 7.53
C MET A 90 -24.92 0.12 6.95
N ALA A 91 -24.59 -1.09 6.47
CA ALA A 91 -25.60 -2.01 5.97
C ALA A 91 -26.62 -2.42 7.06
N LYS A 92 -26.22 -2.42 8.33
CA LYS A 92 -27.14 -2.66 9.45
C LYS A 92 -28.07 -1.47 9.64
N GLU A 93 -27.52 -0.25 9.71
CA GLU A 93 -28.29 0.98 9.87
C GLU A 93 -29.31 1.17 8.74
N SER A 94 -28.90 1.00 7.47
CA SER A 94 -29.84 1.07 6.35
C SER A 94 -30.94 0.01 6.40
N ARG A 95 -30.64 -1.21 6.89
CA ARG A 95 -31.67 -2.23 7.10
C ARG A 95 -32.63 -1.83 8.21
N GLU A 96 -32.13 -1.25 9.29
CA GLU A 96 -32.95 -0.77 10.41
C GLU A 96 -33.87 0.40 9.99
N GLU A 97 -33.43 1.24 9.05
CA GLU A 97 -34.27 2.29 8.45
C GLU A 97 -35.38 1.72 7.58
N VAL A 98 -35.10 0.69 6.78
CA VAL A 98 -36.08 0.06 5.87
C VAL A 98 -37.06 -0.86 6.61
N LEU A 99 -36.65 -1.44 7.74
CA LEU A 99 -37.42 -2.47 8.44
C LEU A 99 -38.85 -2.04 8.87
N PRO A 100 -39.07 -0.85 9.47
CA PRO A 100 -40.41 -0.39 9.83
C PRO A 100 -41.33 -0.27 8.62
N TYR A 101 -40.79 0.18 7.48
CA TYR A 101 -41.55 0.26 6.25
C TYR A 101 -42.03 -1.13 5.85
N VAL A 102 -41.12 -2.10 5.73
CA VAL A 102 -41.44 -3.47 5.30
C VAL A 102 -42.46 -4.12 6.24
N LYS A 103 -42.30 -3.91 7.56
CA LYS A 103 -43.23 -4.41 8.59
C LYS A 103 -44.66 -3.87 8.41
N ASN A 104 -44.82 -2.65 7.92
CA ASN A 104 -46.14 -2.06 7.69
C ASN A 104 -46.70 -2.40 6.30
N PHE A 105 -45.83 -2.60 5.32
CA PHE A 105 -46.22 -2.83 3.93
C PHE A 105 -46.69 -4.26 3.66
N ILE A 106 -45.95 -5.28 4.13
CA ILE A 106 -46.29 -6.68 3.89
C ILE A 106 -47.73 -7.00 4.37
N PRO A 107 -48.16 -6.61 5.58
CA PRO A 107 -49.54 -6.88 6.03
C PRO A 107 -50.61 -6.22 5.17
N ARG A 108 -50.32 -5.05 4.56
CA ARG A 108 -51.26 -4.38 3.65
C ARG A 108 -51.43 -5.16 2.34
N VAL A 109 -50.33 -5.69 1.81
CA VAL A 109 -50.36 -6.56 0.62
C VAL A 109 -51.06 -7.88 0.93
N GLU A 110 -50.75 -8.49 2.08
CA GLU A 110 -51.40 -9.71 2.58
C GLU A 110 -52.93 -9.52 2.69
N THR A 111 -53.37 -8.41 3.28
CA THR A 111 -54.81 -8.10 3.40
C THR A 111 -55.50 -8.00 2.04
N LYS A 112 -54.88 -7.33 1.07
CA LYS A 112 -55.42 -7.23 -0.30
C LYS A 112 -55.46 -8.59 -1.00
N LEU A 113 -54.40 -9.38 -0.84
CA LEU A 113 -54.35 -10.73 -1.40
C LEU A 113 -55.41 -11.65 -0.77
N ALA A 114 -55.63 -11.53 0.54
CA ALA A 114 -56.69 -12.26 1.24
C ALA A 114 -58.08 -11.87 0.74
N SER A 115 -58.33 -10.57 0.50
CA SER A 115 -59.58 -10.08 -0.09
C SER A 115 -59.80 -10.63 -1.51
N LEU A 116 -58.78 -10.58 -2.37
CA LEU A 116 -58.86 -11.11 -3.73
C LEU A 116 -59.11 -12.63 -3.71
N ASN A 117 -58.45 -13.36 -2.81
CA ASN A 117 -58.65 -14.80 -2.67
C ASN A 117 -60.07 -15.15 -2.18
N ALA A 118 -60.64 -14.34 -1.28
CA ALA A 118 -62.02 -14.50 -0.83
C ALA A 118 -63.02 -14.27 -1.99
N GLU A 119 -62.82 -13.21 -2.78
CA GLU A 119 -63.65 -12.91 -3.96
C GLU A 119 -63.59 -14.06 -5.00
N VAL A 120 -62.38 -14.54 -5.33
CA VAL A 120 -62.21 -15.68 -6.24
C VAL A 120 -62.91 -16.93 -5.72
N ARG A 121 -62.83 -17.22 -4.42
CA ARG A 121 -63.52 -18.38 -3.83
C ARG A 121 -65.03 -18.23 -3.83
N GLN A 122 -65.53 -17.04 -3.53
CA GLN A 122 -66.96 -16.77 -3.56
C GLN A 122 -67.52 -16.98 -4.98
N ASN A 123 -66.85 -16.44 -6.00
CA ASN A 123 -67.27 -16.63 -7.39
C ASN A 123 -67.26 -18.12 -7.82
N LEU A 124 -66.32 -18.92 -7.29
CA LEU A 124 -66.29 -20.37 -7.50
C LEU A 124 -67.48 -21.07 -6.82
N ASP A 125 -67.78 -20.71 -5.57
CA ASP A 125 -68.89 -21.30 -4.81
C ASP A 125 -70.25 -20.95 -5.42
N ASP A 126 -70.42 -19.68 -5.83
CA ASP A 126 -71.65 -19.17 -6.44
C ASP A 126 -71.79 -19.56 -7.92
N CYS A 127 -70.73 -20.13 -8.53
CA CYS A 127 -70.63 -20.44 -9.96
C CYS A 127 -70.95 -19.24 -10.87
N ASP A 128 -70.72 -18.02 -10.38
CA ASP A 128 -71.05 -16.75 -11.01
C ASP A 128 -69.75 -16.03 -11.41
N PHE A 129 -69.20 -16.39 -12.57
CA PHE A 129 -67.99 -15.77 -13.11
C PHE A 129 -68.00 -15.71 -14.63
N MET A 130 -67.40 -14.65 -15.16
CA MET A 130 -67.18 -14.43 -16.59
C MET A 130 -65.68 -14.39 -16.90
N ASP A 131 -65.32 -14.50 -18.19
CA ASP A 131 -63.92 -14.38 -18.65
C ASP A 131 -63.25 -13.09 -18.16
N THR A 132 -64.03 -12.01 -18.06
CA THR A 132 -63.58 -10.71 -17.52
C THR A 132 -63.16 -10.77 -16.06
N ASP A 133 -63.81 -11.58 -15.23
CA ASP A 133 -63.50 -11.69 -13.80
C ASP A 133 -62.21 -12.48 -13.59
N ILE A 134 -61.99 -13.50 -14.41
CA ILE A 134 -60.73 -14.26 -14.47
C ILE A 134 -59.59 -13.35 -14.91
N GLU A 135 -59.80 -12.54 -15.97
CA GLU A 135 -58.80 -11.58 -16.42
C GLU A 135 -58.47 -10.53 -15.35
N ASN A 136 -59.49 -9.95 -14.71
CA ASN A 136 -59.32 -8.92 -13.69
C ASN A 136 -58.58 -9.48 -12.47
N SER A 137 -58.98 -10.66 -11.99
CA SER A 137 -58.30 -11.33 -10.86
C SER A 137 -56.84 -11.66 -11.18
N THR A 138 -56.58 -12.10 -12.41
CA THR A 138 -55.21 -12.38 -12.88
C THR A 138 -54.37 -11.10 -12.93
N LYS A 139 -54.93 -10.00 -13.46
CA LYS A 139 -54.26 -8.69 -13.51
C LYS A 139 -53.97 -8.16 -12.11
N GLU A 140 -54.91 -8.27 -11.17
CA GLU A 140 -54.69 -7.79 -9.80
C GLU A 140 -53.65 -8.64 -9.06
N LEU A 141 -53.64 -9.96 -9.27
CA LEU A 141 -52.60 -10.83 -8.72
C LEU A 141 -51.21 -10.46 -9.27
N GLN A 142 -51.10 -10.20 -10.57
CA GLN A 142 -49.86 -9.72 -11.18
C GLN A 142 -49.44 -8.35 -10.62
N ARG A 143 -50.39 -7.45 -10.41
CA ARG A 143 -50.16 -6.13 -9.82
C ARG A 143 -49.63 -6.24 -8.39
N LEU A 144 -50.28 -7.03 -7.53
CA LEU A 144 -49.84 -7.26 -6.15
C LEU A 144 -48.45 -7.90 -6.11
N LYS A 145 -48.18 -8.85 -7.02
CA LYS A 145 -46.86 -9.46 -7.17
C LYS A 145 -45.80 -8.44 -7.60
N ALA A 146 -46.14 -7.52 -8.51
CA ALA A 146 -45.22 -6.47 -8.93
C ALA A 146 -44.88 -5.53 -7.77
N ILE A 147 -45.91 -5.04 -7.07
CA ILE A 147 -45.75 -4.13 -5.91
C ILE A 147 -44.93 -4.77 -4.79
N LEU A 148 -45.07 -6.08 -4.54
CA LEU A 148 -44.29 -6.79 -3.52
C LEU A 148 -42.78 -6.84 -3.85
N ASN A 149 -42.43 -6.94 -5.13
CA ASN A 149 -41.03 -7.05 -5.58
C ASN A 149 -40.37 -5.69 -5.83
N ASP A 150 -41.14 -4.75 -6.37
CA ASP A 150 -40.72 -3.37 -6.63
C ASP A 150 -41.75 -2.40 -6.04
N PRO A 151 -41.56 -2.05 -4.76
CA PRO A 151 -42.48 -1.18 -4.08
C PRO A 151 -42.38 0.27 -4.57
N PRO A 152 -43.51 0.99 -4.72
CA PRO A 152 -43.50 2.32 -5.32
C PRO A 152 -42.94 3.45 -4.45
N ASP A 153 -42.94 3.32 -3.11
CA ASP A 153 -42.57 4.47 -2.25
C ASP A 153 -41.09 4.50 -1.82
N PHE A 154 -40.27 3.50 -2.18
CA PHE A 154 -38.86 3.42 -1.75
C PHE A 154 -38.00 2.76 -2.81
N THR A 155 -36.82 3.34 -3.01
CA THR A 155 -35.81 2.84 -3.92
C THR A 155 -34.47 2.90 -3.22
N VAL A 156 -33.71 1.81 -3.27
CA VAL A 156 -32.34 1.79 -2.75
C VAL A 156 -31.44 2.39 -3.83
N GLN A 157 -30.82 3.53 -3.52
CA GLN A 157 -29.84 4.19 -4.39
C GLN A 157 -28.44 4.12 -3.76
N GLN A 158 -27.41 4.10 -4.61
CA GLN A 158 -26.02 4.12 -4.18
C GLN A 158 -25.43 5.49 -4.49
N ASP A 159 -24.78 6.09 -3.50
CA ASP A 159 -23.97 7.29 -3.71
C ASP A 159 -22.65 6.89 -4.40
N PRO A 160 -22.23 7.57 -5.48
CA PRO A 160 -20.98 7.27 -6.17
C PRO A 160 -19.70 7.66 -5.41
N THR A 161 -19.80 8.31 -4.26
CA THR A 161 -18.62 8.73 -3.46
C THR A 161 -17.89 7.56 -2.81
N GLU A 162 -16.55 7.63 -2.75
CA GLU A 162 -15.72 6.62 -2.10
C GLU A 162 -15.87 6.69 -0.57
N PHE A 163 -16.76 5.86 -0.02
CA PHE A 163 -16.95 5.73 1.43
C PHE A 163 -15.75 5.06 2.15
N ILE A 164 -14.99 4.23 1.44
CA ILE A 164 -13.86 3.47 2.01
C ILE A 164 -12.56 4.04 1.47
N ASN A 165 -11.72 4.56 2.38
CA ASN A 165 -10.39 5.04 2.04
C ASN A 165 -9.52 3.91 1.50
N LYS A 166 -8.94 4.10 0.30
CA LYS A 166 -8.01 3.16 -0.31
C LYS A 166 -6.62 3.21 0.36
N ILE A 167 -6.10 2.05 0.76
CA ILE A 167 -4.71 1.93 1.20
C ILE A 167 -3.76 1.90 -0.01
N TYR A 168 -2.68 2.67 0.04
CA TYR A 168 -1.63 2.66 -0.97
C TYR A 168 -0.26 2.55 -0.31
N LEU A 169 0.66 1.83 -0.97
CA LEU A 169 2.05 1.74 -0.53
C LEU A 169 2.82 2.93 -1.07
N LYS A 170 3.35 3.76 -0.17
CA LYS A 170 4.28 4.84 -0.52
C LYS A 170 5.70 4.33 -0.40
N VAL A 171 6.37 4.11 -1.53
CA VAL A 171 7.81 3.83 -1.57
C VAL A 171 8.52 5.18 -1.65
N GLU A 172 9.43 5.45 -0.71
CA GLU A 172 10.15 6.73 -0.66
C GLU A 172 11.31 6.76 -1.66
N ASP A 173 11.48 7.90 -2.33
CA ASP A 173 12.52 8.12 -3.33
C ASP A 173 13.91 8.05 -2.69
N ILE A 174 14.81 7.24 -3.25
CA ILE A 174 16.19 7.07 -2.77
C ILE A 174 16.93 8.41 -2.75
N LYS A 175 16.71 9.26 -3.76
CA LYS A 175 17.29 10.62 -3.86
C LYS A 175 16.92 11.53 -2.68
N LYS A 176 15.72 11.37 -2.10
CA LYS A 176 15.30 12.15 -0.92
C LYS A 176 15.96 11.68 0.37
N LYS A 177 16.26 10.38 0.48
CA LYS A 177 16.93 9.79 1.66
C LYS A 177 18.44 9.98 1.67
N SER A 178 19.03 10.11 0.50
CA SER A 178 20.47 10.19 0.33
C SER A 178 20.81 11.28 -0.68
N PRO A 179 20.63 12.56 -0.30
CA PRO A 179 20.83 13.70 -1.21
C PRO A 179 22.29 13.87 -1.66
N SER A 180 23.23 13.19 -1.02
CA SER A 180 24.67 13.18 -1.36
C SER A 180 25.06 12.11 -2.40
N LEU A 181 24.17 11.19 -2.79
CA LEU A 181 24.48 10.18 -3.80
C LEU A 181 24.37 10.76 -5.21
N SER A 182 25.32 10.40 -6.08
CA SER A 182 25.24 10.75 -7.50
C SER A 182 24.07 10.05 -8.18
N VAL A 183 23.58 10.61 -9.30
CA VAL A 183 22.51 9.98 -10.09
C VAL A 183 22.92 8.57 -10.57
N GLY A 184 24.20 8.37 -10.88
CA GLY A 184 24.75 7.07 -11.27
C GLY A 184 24.68 6.03 -10.14
N ASP A 185 24.99 6.43 -8.90
CA ASP A 185 24.92 5.53 -7.74
C ASP A 185 23.47 5.19 -7.37
N ILE A 186 22.56 6.17 -7.52
CA ILE A 186 21.13 5.95 -7.36
C ILE A 186 20.62 4.96 -8.42
N ALA A 187 21.04 5.09 -9.68
CA ALA A 187 20.65 4.17 -10.75
C ALA A 187 21.13 2.74 -10.48
N LYS A 188 22.39 2.57 -10.02
CA LYS A 188 22.94 1.27 -9.60
C LYS A 188 22.14 0.66 -8.46
N GLU A 189 21.81 1.44 -7.44
CA GLU A 189 21.01 1.00 -6.28
C GLU A 189 19.58 0.59 -6.67
N ILE A 190 18.91 1.35 -7.57
CA ILE A 190 17.59 1.00 -8.09
C ILE A 190 17.64 -0.33 -8.86
N GLY A 191 18.64 -0.51 -9.72
CA GLY A 191 18.84 -1.74 -10.48
C GLY A 191 19.05 -2.95 -9.57
N LEU A 192 19.84 -2.79 -8.51
CA LEU A 192 20.07 -3.83 -7.51
C LEU A 192 18.78 -4.22 -6.77
N ARG A 193 17.99 -3.23 -6.33
CA ARG A 193 16.70 -3.48 -5.67
C ARG A 193 15.70 -4.18 -6.57
N TRP A 194 15.63 -3.81 -7.85
CA TRP A 194 14.75 -4.47 -8.82
C TRP A 194 15.16 -5.93 -9.05
N LYS A 195 16.45 -6.21 -9.17
CA LYS A 195 16.98 -7.57 -9.32
C LYS A 195 16.55 -8.47 -8.14
N ASN A 196 16.61 -7.93 -6.93
CA ASN A 196 16.33 -8.64 -5.68
C ASN A 196 14.85 -8.63 -5.25
N VAL A 197 13.96 -7.96 -5.98
CA VAL A 197 12.52 -7.97 -5.65
C VAL A 197 11.89 -9.32 -6.00
N SER A 198 10.88 -9.76 -5.24
CA SER A 198 10.20 -11.03 -5.46
C SER A 198 9.39 -11.06 -6.76
N ASP A 199 9.18 -12.25 -7.30
CA ASP A 199 8.46 -12.43 -8.58
C ASP A 199 7.00 -11.94 -8.51
N ASP A 200 6.33 -12.03 -7.35
CA ASP A 200 4.98 -11.46 -7.18
C ASP A 200 4.97 -9.94 -7.37
N VAL A 201 5.97 -9.26 -6.81
CA VAL A 201 6.10 -7.80 -6.94
C VAL A 201 6.43 -7.43 -8.39
N LYS A 202 7.37 -8.13 -9.04
CA LYS A 202 7.67 -7.92 -10.47
C LYS A 202 6.42 -8.06 -11.32
N LYS A 203 5.66 -9.14 -11.13
CA LYS A 203 4.42 -9.43 -11.85
C LYS A 203 3.37 -8.33 -11.69
N ARG A 204 3.23 -7.76 -10.49
CA ARG A 204 2.31 -6.62 -10.26
C ARG A 204 2.72 -5.38 -11.06
N TYR A 205 4.01 -5.08 -11.18
CA TYR A 205 4.49 -3.96 -11.99
C TYR A 205 4.35 -4.22 -13.48
N GLU A 206 4.59 -5.45 -13.94
CA GLU A 206 4.35 -5.86 -15.33
C GLU A 206 2.87 -5.73 -15.72
N GLN A 207 1.94 -6.13 -14.84
CA GLN A 207 0.50 -5.95 -15.07
C GLN A 207 0.12 -4.47 -15.16
N LYS A 208 0.65 -3.62 -14.27
CA LYS A 208 0.44 -2.16 -14.34
C LYS A 208 0.98 -1.58 -15.65
N ALA A 209 2.18 -1.99 -16.07
CA ALA A 209 2.79 -1.55 -17.32
C ALA A 209 1.94 -1.99 -18.52
N ALA A 210 1.43 -3.22 -18.53
CA ALA A 210 0.56 -3.71 -19.60
C ALA A 210 -0.73 -2.89 -19.73
N VAL A 211 -1.37 -2.56 -18.60
CA VAL A 211 -2.56 -1.69 -18.59
C VAL A 211 -2.23 -0.30 -19.14
N GLU A 212 -1.08 0.26 -18.78
CA GLU A 212 -0.69 1.59 -19.23
C GLU A 212 -0.30 1.62 -20.72
N ILE A 213 0.33 0.54 -21.20
CA ILE A 213 0.59 0.33 -22.64
C ILE A 213 -0.73 0.31 -23.41
N GLN A 214 -1.74 -0.43 -22.94
CA GLN A 214 -3.07 -0.46 -23.59
C GLN A 214 -3.71 0.93 -23.64
N LYS A 215 -3.67 1.68 -22.53
CA LYS A 215 -4.18 3.07 -22.53
C LYS A 215 -3.41 3.96 -23.51
N TYR A 216 -2.09 3.82 -23.57
CA TYR A 216 -1.26 4.57 -24.51
C TYR A 216 -1.60 4.24 -25.96
N GLU A 217 -1.80 2.96 -26.29
CA GLU A 217 -2.18 2.53 -27.64
C GLU A 217 -3.55 3.10 -28.06
N VAL A 218 -4.52 3.11 -27.15
CA VAL A 218 -5.84 3.74 -27.38
C VAL A 218 -5.66 5.24 -27.61
N ARG A 219 -4.92 5.93 -26.73
CA ARG A 219 -4.66 7.38 -26.85
C ARG A 219 -3.92 7.71 -28.14
N LEU A 220 -2.97 6.88 -28.56
CA LEU A 220 -2.22 7.05 -29.80
C LEU A 220 -3.13 6.86 -31.02
N ALA A 221 -4.05 5.90 -30.98
CA ALA A 221 -5.03 5.69 -32.04
C ALA A 221 -6.01 6.87 -32.14
N GLU A 222 -6.45 7.42 -31.01
CA GLU A 222 -7.26 8.63 -30.96
C GLU A 222 -6.52 9.85 -31.50
N TYR A 223 -5.26 10.04 -31.09
CA TYR A 223 -4.39 11.12 -31.58
C TYR A 223 -4.18 11.04 -33.10
N LYS A 224 -3.98 9.83 -33.64
CA LYS A 224 -3.90 9.61 -35.10
C LYS A 224 -5.21 9.92 -35.80
N LYS A 225 -6.36 9.60 -35.19
CA LYS A 225 -7.70 9.90 -35.74
C LYS A 225 -8.05 11.38 -35.67
N SER A 226 -7.60 12.11 -34.65
CA SER A 226 -7.87 13.54 -34.46
C SER A 226 -6.93 14.47 -35.23
N GLY A 227 -6.16 13.94 -36.20
CA GLY A 227 -5.32 14.74 -37.08
C GLY A 227 -3.95 15.09 -36.50
N GLY A 228 -3.37 14.21 -35.68
CA GLY A 228 -2.04 14.34 -35.08
C GLY A 228 -1.02 15.01 -36.00
N VAL A 229 -0.66 16.25 -35.65
CA VAL A 229 0.24 17.19 -36.34
C VAL A 229 0.17 17.09 -37.86
N SER A 230 -0.86 17.72 -38.44
CA SER A 230 -0.73 18.40 -39.72
C SER A 230 0.12 19.66 -39.55
N SER A 231 1.45 19.53 -39.55
CA SER A 231 2.31 20.61 -40.05
C SER A 231 3.64 20.06 -40.57
N ALA A 232 3.82 20.28 -41.87
CA ALA A 232 4.98 20.04 -42.69
C ALA A 232 6.33 20.33 -42.00
N ARG A 233 7.16 19.29 -41.86
CA ARG A 233 8.59 19.34 -42.21
C ARG A 233 9.23 17.96 -42.18
N GLY A 234 9.46 17.43 -43.39
CA GLY A 234 10.63 16.61 -43.66
C GLY A 234 10.41 15.10 -43.66
N ASP A 235 9.95 14.58 -44.79
CA ASP A 235 10.37 13.29 -45.31
C ASP A 235 11.90 13.15 -45.23
N LYS A 236 12.42 12.59 -44.12
CA LYS A 236 13.80 12.08 -43.96
C LYS A 236 14.04 11.49 -42.55
N ALA A 237 13.09 10.72 -42.00
CA ALA A 237 13.33 9.96 -40.75
C ALA A 237 12.60 8.60 -40.69
N ALA A 238 11.93 8.17 -41.76
CA ALA A 238 11.19 6.91 -41.81
C ALA A 238 12.08 5.67 -42.07
N ALA A 239 13.40 5.83 -42.19
CA ALA A 239 14.34 4.73 -42.45
C ALA A 239 15.26 4.37 -41.27
N LYS A 240 15.09 4.99 -40.08
CA LYS A 240 15.95 4.72 -38.91
C LYS A 240 15.22 4.22 -37.65
N ALA A 241 13.92 3.94 -37.76
CA ALA A 241 13.08 3.48 -36.63
C ALA A 241 12.69 1.98 -36.72
N SER A 242 13.34 1.19 -37.59
CA SER A 242 13.14 -0.27 -37.68
C SER A 242 14.20 -1.08 -36.93
N GLU A 243 15.02 -0.46 -36.07
CA GLU A 243 16.02 -1.18 -35.29
C GLU A 243 16.17 -0.59 -33.88
N SER A 244 15.19 -0.87 -33.04
CA SER A 244 15.30 -0.83 -31.57
C SER A 244 14.28 -1.78 -30.97
N LYS A 245 14.38 -3.07 -31.35
CA LYS A 245 13.83 -4.16 -30.53
C LYS A 245 14.67 -4.22 -29.25
N ILE A 246 14.04 -4.06 -28.09
CA ILE A 246 14.59 -4.59 -26.84
C ILE A 246 13.99 -5.99 -26.65
N PRO A 247 14.73 -7.10 -26.90
CA PRO A 247 14.28 -8.43 -26.54
C PRO A 247 14.72 -8.79 -25.11
N ALA A 248 13.86 -9.56 -24.45
CA ALA A 248 14.15 -10.20 -23.17
C ALA A 248 15.24 -11.29 -23.30
N SER A 249 16.22 -11.23 -22.40
CA SER A 249 17.06 -12.33 -21.86
C SER A 249 17.90 -13.20 -22.81
N LYS A 250 19.25 -13.11 -22.72
CA LYS A 250 20.16 -14.21 -22.29
C LYS A 250 21.64 -13.80 -22.28
N SER A 251 22.33 -14.32 -21.28
CA SER A 251 23.76 -14.28 -20.98
C SER A 251 24.68 -14.87 -22.07
N LYS A 252 25.80 -14.19 -22.40
CA LYS A 252 27.16 -14.79 -22.45
C LYS A 252 28.26 -13.71 -22.60
N SER A 253 29.38 -14.01 -21.96
CA SER A 253 30.67 -13.30 -21.88
C SER A 253 31.35 -12.96 -23.20
N SER A 254 32.00 -11.80 -23.28
CA SER A 254 33.38 -11.60 -23.75
C SER A 254 33.85 -10.19 -23.39
N ASP A 255 35.03 -10.12 -22.78
CA ASP A 255 35.87 -8.92 -22.71
C ASP A 255 36.06 -8.30 -24.11
N GLU A 256 36.00 -6.97 -24.19
CA GLU A 256 36.97 -6.14 -24.90
C GLU A 256 36.69 -4.65 -24.60
N ASN A 257 37.73 -3.96 -24.12
CA ASN A 257 37.74 -2.52 -23.85
C ASN A 257 37.55 -1.72 -25.15
N SER A 258 36.79 -0.63 -25.06
CA SER A 258 37.16 0.62 -25.71
C SER A 258 36.61 1.75 -24.86
N ASP A 259 37.52 2.42 -24.16
CA ASP A 259 37.34 3.78 -23.69
C ASP A 259 36.97 4.65 -24.90
N ASP A 260 35.91 5.43 -24.78
CA ASP A 260 35.73 6.65 -25.56
C ASP A 260 35.11 7.67 -24.60
N ASP A 261 36.02 8.50 -24.07
CA ASP A 261 35.75 9.80 -23.49
C ASP A 261 35.08 10.68 -24.56
N ASP A 262 33.90 11.21 -24.26
CA ASP A 262 33.41 12.44 -24.89
C ASP A 262 32.90 13.36 -23.77
N ASP A 263 33.89 14.07 -23.21
CA ASP A 263 33.73 15.37 -22.57
C ASP A 263 33.20 16.36 -23.62
N GLU A 264 31.93 16.76 -23.51
CA GLU A 264 31.51 18.08 -24.00
C GLU A 264 30.94 18.88 -22.83
N ASP A 265 31.89 19.60 -22.24
CA ASP A 265 31.75 20.78 -21.41
C ASP A 265 30.92 21.85 -22.15
N SER A 266 29.91 22.40 -21.47
CA SER A 266 29.34 23.69 -21.88
C SER A 266 28.90 24.45 -20.64
N ASP A 267 29.91 25.07 -20.02
CA ASP A 267 29.76 26.24 -19.16
C ASP A 267 29.20 27.41 -19.99
N GLU A 268 27.99 27.87 -19.69
CA GLU A 268 27.55 29.24 -19.97
C GLU A 268 27.09 29.92 -18.68
N ASP A 269 28.07 30.56 -18.04
CA ASP A 269 28.09 31.93 -17.52
C ASP A 269 26.75 32.58 -17.13
N GLU A 270 26.45 32.64 -15.82
CA GLU A 270 25.64 33.72 -15.25
C GLU A 270 26.50 34.66 -14.40
N GLY A 271 27.03 35.67 -15.07
CA GLY A 271 27.55 36.89 -14.48
C GLY A 271 26.46 37.73 -13.80
N ARG A 272 26.52 37.76 -12.47
CA ARG A 272 26.65 38.96 -11.63
C ARG A 272 25.71 40.17 -11.89
N ILE A 273 24.79 40.35 -10.93
CA ILE A 273 24.41 41.60 -10.23
C ILE A 273 23.84 42.75 -11.09
N ASN A 274 22.56 43.05 -10.86
CA ASN A 274 22.14 44.34 -10.29
C ASN A 274 20.85 44.19 -9.48
#